data_AF-A0A660S0D2-F1
#
_entry.id   AF-A0A660S0D2-F1
#
_cell.length_a   1.000
_cell.length_b   1.000
_cell.length_c   1.000
_cell.angle_alpha   90.00
_cell.angle_beta   90.00
_cell.angle_gamma   90.00
#
_symmetry.space_group_name_H-M   'P 1'
#
loop_
_entity.id
_entity.type
_entity.pdbx_description
1 polymer ?
#
loop_
_entity_poly.entity_id
_entity_poly.type
_entity_poly.pdbx_seq_one_letter_code
_entity_poly.pdbx_strand_id
1 'polypeptide(L)' 'MKKEFKKVKVIPCEVYSRVVGYFRPVQNWNPGKQQEFKERKTVKIDSYIKIKAVSQS' A
#
# COMPACT_ATOMS: atom_id res chain seq x y z
N MET A 1 17.80 26.85 30.06
CA MET A 1 17.14 25.54 29.83
C MET A 1 18.01 24.72 28.88
N LYS A 2 18.62 23.63 29.38
CA LYS A 2 19.43 22.72 28.55
C LYS A 2 18.47 21.77 27.82
N LYS A 3 18.46 21.79 26.48
CA LYS A 3 17.75 20.79 25.68
C LYS A 3 18.64 19.55 25.57
N GLU A 4 18.23 18.46 26.20
CA GLU A 4 18.88 17.16 26.05
C GLU A 4 18.35 16.46 24.79
N PHE A 5 19.26 16.14 23.87
CA PHE A 5 18.93 15.37 22.68
C PHE A 5 19.00 13.88 23.01
N LYS A 6 17.85 13.23 23.19
CA LYS A 6 17.77 11.77 23.30
C LYS A 6 18.10 11.14 21.94
N LYS A 7 19.10 10.25 21.91
CA LYS A 7 19.39 9.40 20.74
C LYS A 7 18.24 8.40 20.57
N VAL A 8 17.45 8.59 19.52
CA VAL A 8 16.36 7.65 19.15
C VAL A 8 16.90 6.66 18.12
N LYS A 9 16.73 5.36 18.38
CA LYS A 9 17.05 4.30 17.42
C LYS A 9 15.93 4.21 16.39
N VAL A 10 16.20 4.60 15.15
CA VAL A 10 15.27 4.45 14.03
C VAL A 10 15.57 3.12 13.33
N ILE A 11 14.56 2.27 13.19
CA ILE A 11 14.66 0.97 12.50
C ILE A 11 13.80 1.09 11.24
N PRO A 12 14.32 0.73 10.05
CA PRO A 12 13.52 0.74 8.84
C PRO A 12 12.41 -0.31 8.92
N CYS A 13 11.20 0.08 8.54
CA CYS A 13 10.07 -0.84 8.48
C CYS A 13 10.10 -1.62 7.15
N GLU A 14 9.99 -2.94 7.22
CA GLU A 14 9.80 -3.77 6.04
C GLU A 14 8.34 -3.68 5.57
N VAL A 15 8.15 -3.17 4.35
CA VAL A 15 6.82 -3.01 3.76
C VAL A 15 6.50 -4.21 2.90
N TYR A 16 5.37 -4.87 3.19
CA TYR A 16 4.86 -6.01 2.43
C TYR A 16 3.63 -5.62 1.62
N SER A 17 3.48 -6.21 0.44
CA SER A 17 2.32 -6.02 -0.43
C SER A 17 1.75 -7.36 -0.88
N ARG A 18 0.43 -7.43 -1.07
CA ARG A 18 -0.26 -8.63 -1.54
C ARG A 18 -0.17 -8.71 -3.07
N VAL A 19 0.44 -9.77 -3.57
CA VAL A 19 0.63 -10.05 -5.00
C VAL A 19 0.06 -11.43 -5.30
N VAL A 20 -0.98 -11.51 -6.15
CA VAL A 20 -1.59 -12.78 -6.63
C VAL A 20 -1.82 -13.82 -5.52
N GLY A 21 -2.32 -13.37 -4.36
CA GLY A 21 -2.73 -14.25 -3.26
C GLY A 21 -1.75 -14.37 -2.09
N TYR A 22 -0.49 -13.92 -2.20
CA TYR A 22 0.50 -13.99 -1.11
C TYR A 22 1.19 -12.65 -0.82
N PHE A 23 1.85 -12.51 0.33
CA PHE A 23 2.60 -11.31 0.69
C PHE A 23 4.04 -11.40 0.22
N ARG A 24 4.53 -10.34 -0.44
CA ARG A 24 5.92 -10.20 -0.90
C ARG A 24 6.51 -8.87 -0.38
N PRO A 25 7.76 -8.84 0.10
CA PRO A 25 8.42 -7.59 0.49
C PRO A 25 8.59 -6.69 -0.73
N VAL A 26 8.19 -5.43 -0.60
CA VAL A 26 8.22 -4.43 -1.68
C VAL A 26 9.65 -4.10 -2.09
N GLN A 27 10.59 -4.19 -1.16
CA GLN A 27 12.02 -3.98 -1.42
C GLN A 27 12.59 -4.94 -2.47
N ASN A 28 11.98 -6.11 -2.66
CA ASN A 28 12.42 -7.15 -3.60
C ASN A 28 11.66 -7.13 -4.94
N TRP A 29 11.09 -5.99 -5.34
CA TRP A 29 10.40 -5.85 -6.61
C TRP A 29 11.40 -5.58 -7.75
N ASN A 30 11.40 -6.47 -8.76
CA ASN A 30 12.16 -6.24 -9.99
C ASN A 30 11.50 -5.15 -10.86
N PRO A 31 12.20 -4.62 -11.88
CA PRO A 31 11.66 -3.56 -12.74
C PRO A 31 10.33 -3.93 -13.42
N GLY A 32 10.17 -5.19 -13.85
CA GLY A 32 8.94 -5.69 -14.46
C GLY A 32 7.73 -5.62 -13.51
N LYS A 33 7.90 -6.01 -12.24
CA LYS A 33 6.83 -5.94 -11.24
C LYS A 33 6.44 -4.50 -10.89
N GLN A 34 7.40 -3.58 -10.91
CA GLN A 34 7.11 -2.17 -10.73
C GLN A 34 6.28 -1.61 -11.90
N GLN A 35 6.59 -2.01 -13.14
CA GLN A 35 5.81 -1.65 -14.32
C GLN A 35 4.40 -2.26 -14.26
N GLU A 36 4.29 -3.57 -14.01
CA GLU A 36 3.00 -4.25 -13.82
C GLU A 36 2.14 -3.54 -12.77
N PHE A 37 2.73 -3.10 -11.66
CA PHE A 37 2.00 -2.39 -10.60
C PHE A 37 1.49 -1.02 -11.06
N LYS A 38 2.28 -0.26 -11.82
CA LYS A 38 1.87 1.04 -12.39
C LYS A 38 0.70 0.91 -13.36
N GLU A 39 0.63 -0.20 -14.08
CA GLU A 39 -0.42 -0.47 -15.06
C GLU A 39 -1.73 -0.97 -14.41
N ARG A 40 -1.72 -1.31 -13.12
CA ARG A 40 -2.94 -1.71 -12.41
C ARG A 40 -3.93 -0.56 -12.29
N LYS A 41 -5.17 -0.81 -12.70
CA LYS A 41 -6.28 0.13 -12.53
C LYS A 41 -6.91 -0.06 -11.15
N THR A 42 -7.00 1.02 -10.38
CA THR A 42 -7.71 1.02 -9.09
C THR A 42 -9.19 1.30 -9.31
N VAL A 43 -10.02 0.65 -8.51
CA VAL A 43 -11.46 0.94 -8.47
C VAL A 43 -11.74 1.84 -7.27
N LYS A 44 -12.49 2.91 -7.49
CA LYS A 44 -12.99 3.75 -6.39
C LYS A 44 -14.11 2.99 -5.69
N ILE A 45 -13.88 2.59 -4.45
CA ILE A 45 -14.88 1.91 -3.62
C ILE A 45 -16.16 2.75 -3.45
N ASP A 46 -16.03 4.08 -3.36
CA ASP A 46 -17.17 5.00 -3.26
C ASP A 46 -18.16 4.84 -4.44
N SER A 47 -17.64 4.76 -5.67
CA SER A 47 -18.48 4.53 -6.84
C SER A 47 -19.13 3.14 -6.84
N TYR A 48 -18.44 2.12 -6.30
CA TYR A 48 -18.98 0.77 -6.23
C TYR A 48 -20.13 0.66 -5.21
N ILE A 49 -19.99 1.31 -4.05
CA ILE A 49 -21.02 1.31 -3.00
C ILE A 49 -22.28 2.04 -3.48
N LYS A 50 -22.14 3.18 -4.18
CA LYS A 50 -23.28 3.92 -4.76
C LYS A 50 -24.07 3.09 -5.75
N ILE A 51 -23.40 2.34 -6.64
CA ILE A 51 -24.08 1.45 -7.59
C ILE A 51 -24.87 0.37 -6.85
N LYS A 52 -24.28 -0.28 -5.83
CA LYS A 52 -24.97 -1.32 -5.06
C LYS A 52 -26.18 -0.80 -4.27
N ALA A 53 -26.05 0.37 -3.65
CA ALA A 53 -27.13 0.98 -2.87
C ALA A 53 -28.35 1.33 -3.74
N VAL A 54 -28.14 1.77 -4.97
CA VAL A 54 -29.23 2.11 -5.93
C VAL A 54 -29.86 0.85 -6.54
N SER A 55 -29.11 -0.25 -6.70
CA SER A 55 -29.64 -1.51 -7.25
C SER A 55 -30.46 -2.36 -6.28
N GLN A 56 -30.47 -2.02 -4.98
CA GLN A 56 -31.20 -2.75 -3.94
C GLN A 56 -32.49 -2.05 -3.47
N SER A 57 -32.86 -0.95 -4.11
CA SER A 57 -34.11 -0.20 -3.90
C SER A 57 -35.04 -0.33 -5.10
#